data_AF-A0A2E4HB51-F1
#
_entry.id   AF-A0A2E4HB51-F1
#
_cell.length_a   1.000
_cell.length_b   1.000
_cell.length_c   1.000
_cell.angle_alpha   90.00
_cell.angle_beta   90.00
_cell.angle_gamma   90.00
#
_symmetry.space_group_name_H-M   'P 1'
#
loop_
_entity.id
_entity.type
_entity.pdbx_description
1 polymer ?
#
loop_
_entity_poly.entity_id
_entity_poly.type
_entity_poly.pdbx_seq_one_letter_code
_entity_poly.pdbx_strand_id
1 'polypeptide(L)'
;MIAPDQTTFDYLRGRQFAPQGADFDAAVERWKALATDPGAKYGKLVELEASDLEPHVTWGTTPGMVAPISGRIPDPADAKDENARDALTRALQYMDLKAGMAITDIKIDRIFVGACTNARLEDLRAAAEVVKGKKVHDDVYAMVVPGSAKIKKEAEDEGLDKIFEDAGLDWRVAGCSMCLGMNPDILEPGQRCASTSNRNFEGRQGKGGRTHLVSPAMAAAAAIAGHFVDVRDL
;
A
#
# COMPACT_ATOMS: atom_id res chain seq x y z
N MET A 1 -13.32 -0.30 13.41
CA MET A 1 -14.36 -1.18 12.85
C MET A 1 -15.16 -0.36 11.85
N ILE A 2 -15.70 -0.98 10.80
CA ILE A 2 -16.56 -0.33 9.80
C ILE A 2 -17.96 -0.97 9.96
N ALA A 3 -18.99 -0.14 10.10
CA ALA A 3 -20.36 -0.65 10.23
C ALA A 3 -20.80 -1.29 8.91
N PRO A 4 -21.49 -2.43 8.95
CA PRO A 4 -21.97 -3.07 7.73
C PRO A 4 -23.08 -2.25 7.09
N ASP A 5 -23.03 -2.16 5.77
CA ASP A 5 -23.96 -1.43 4.93
C ASP A 5 -24.39 -2.28 3.73
N GLN A 6 -25.15 -1.69 2.81
CA GLN A 6 -25.59 -2.39 1.60
C GLN A 6 -24.42 -2.91 0.77
N THR A 7 -23.33 -2.13 0.65
CA THR A 7 -22.10 -2.53 -0.04
C THR A 7 -21.53 -3.83 0.55
N THR A 8 -21.51 -3.91 1.87
CA THR A 8 -21.05 -5.10 2.61
C THR A 8 -21.92 -6.31 2.32
N PHE A 9 -23.25 -6.13 2.31
CA PHE A 9 -24.19 -7.22 2.04
C PHE A 9 -24.07 -7.72 0.60
N ASP A 10 -24.00 -6.81 -0.38
CA ASP A 10 -23.87 -7.15 -1.79
C ASP A 10 -22.54 -7.88 -2.06
N TYR A 11 -21.45 -7.46 -1.40
CA TYR A 11 -20.16 -8.14 -1.50
C TYR A 11 -20.21 -9.60 -1.00
N LEU A 12 -21.01 -9.88 0.04
CA LEU A 12 -21.15 -11.22 0.63
C LEU A 12 -22.16 -12.11 -0.12
N ARG A 13 -23.16 -11.52 -0.78
CA ARG A 13 -24.22 -12.27 -1.46
C ARG A 13 -23.64 -13.20 -2.53
N GLY A 14 -24.04 -14.48 -2.50
CA GLY A 14 -23.57 -15.49 -3.47
C GLY A 14 -22.13 -15.97 -3.29
N ARG A 15 -21.41 -15.56 -2.23
CA ARG A 15 -20.09 -16.12 -1.91
C ARG A 15 -20.25 -17.55 -1.37
N GLN A 16 -19.29 -18.43 -1.71
CA GLN A 16 -19.32 -19.88 -1.41
C GLN A 16 -19.68 -20.22 0.04
N PHE A 17 -19.18 -19.44 1.01
CA PHE A 17 -19.37 -19.68 2.45
C PHE A 17 -20.33 -18.69 3.12
N ALA A 18 -20.96 -17.81 2.35
CA ALA A 18 -22.02 -16.97 2.88
C ALA A 18 -23.32 -17.80 2.98
N PRO A 19 -24.23 -17.46 3.93
CA PRO A 19 -25.58 -17.99 3.91
C PRO A 19 -26.26 -17.75 2.56
N GLN A 20 -27.29 -18.52 2.21
CA GLN A 20 -27.96 -18.43 0.91
C GLN A 20 -29.47 -18.28 1.10
N GLY A 21 -30.14 -17.68 0.11
CA GLY A 21 -31.60 -17.52 0.11
C GLY A 21 -32.13 -16.85 1.40
N ALA A 22 -33.16 -17.44 2.00
CA ALA A 22 -33.78 -16.92 3.22
C ALA A 22 -32.82 -16.80 4.41
N ASP A 23 -31.83 -17.69 4.53
CA ASP A 23 -30.82 -17.61 5.59
C ASP A 23 -29.90 -16.39 5.42
N PHE A 24 -29.65 -16.00 4.17
CA PHE A 24 -28.91 -14.77 3.87
C PHE A 24 -29.70 -13.55 4.27
N ASP A 25 -30.98 -13.48 3.90
CA ASP A 25 -31.82 -12.34 4.24
C ASP A 25 -31.99 -12.21 5.76
N ALA A 26 -32.14 -13.32 6.49
CA ALA A 26 -32.13 -13.34 7.96
C ALA A 26 -30.76 -12.93 8.56
N ALA A 27 -29.65 -13.27 7.91
CA ALA A 27 -28.32 -12.82 8.33
C ALA A 27 -28.15 -11.30 8.13
N VAL A 28 -28.63 -10.75 7.02
CA VAL A 28 -28.60 -9.31 6.74
C VAL A 28 -29.36 -8.53 7.81
N GLU A 29 -30.54 -8.98 8.23
CA GLU A 29 -31.29 -8.32 9.30
C GLU A 29 -30.51 -8.31 10.64
N ARG A 30 -29.79 -9.39 10.95
CA ARG A 30 -28.90 -9.43 12.12
C ARG A 30 -27.69 -8.49 11.97
N TRP A 31 -27.09 -8.42 10.78
CA TRP A 31 -25.92 -7.59 10.54
C TRP A 31 -26.24 -6.09 10.58
N LYS A 32 -27.43 -5.68 10.11
CA LYS A 32 -27.90 -4.29 10.23
C LYS A 32 -27.94 -3.80 11.68
N ALA A 33 -28.16 -4.71 12.64
CA ALA A 33 -28.16 -4.40 14.07
C ALA A 33 -26.75 -4.29 14.69
N LEU A 34 -25.67 -4.46 13.91
CA LEU A 34 -24.28 -4.33 14.39
C LEU A 34 -23.73 -2.90 14.26
N ALA A 35 -24.51 -1.97 13.70
CA ALA A 35 -24.15 -0.56 13.68
C ALA A 35 -24.15 0.02 15.11
N THR A 36 -23.35 1.07 15.33
CA THR A 36 -23.30 1.72 16.64
C THR A 36 -24.66 2.32 17.02
N ASP A 37 -25.07 2.12 18.28
CA ASP A 37 -26.31 2.68 18.81
C ASP A 37 -26.32 4.22 18.77
N PRO A 38 -27.47 4.85 18.45
CA PRO A 38 -27.63 6.30 18.58
C PRO A 38 -27.27 6.80 19.99
N GLY A 39 -26.44 7.84 20.07
CA GLY A 39 -26.01 8.43 21.34
C GLY A 39 -24.82 7.74 22.02
N ALA A 40 -24.21 6.74 21.37
CA ALA A 40 -22.95 6.17 21.85
C ALA A 40 -21.87 7.25 22.01
N LYS A 41 -21.09 7.12 23.09
CA LYS A 41 -20.00 8.06 23.42
C LYS A 41 -18.65 7.47 23.05
N TYR A 42 -17.80 8.29 22.46
CA TYR A 42 -16.42 7.94 22.10
C TYR A 42 -15.45 8.68 23.01
N GLY A 43 -14.32 8.04 23.35
CA GLY A 43 -13.26 8.70 24.14
C GLY A 43 -12.58 9.86 23.38
N LYS A 44 -12.57 9.78 22.04
CA LYS A 44 -12.10 10.83 21.14
C LYS A 44 -12.83 10.72 19.80
N LEU A 45 -13.15 11.87 19.22
CA LEU A 45 -13.66 12.00 17.87
C LEU A 45 -12.62 12.76 17.04
N VAL A 46 -12.32 12.26 15.85
CA VAL A 46 -11.39 12.87 14.89
C VAL A 46 -12.11 12.92 13.56
N GLU A 47 -12.32 14.13 13.05
CA GLU A 47 -12.91 14.38 11.74
C GLU A 47 -11.79 14.62 10.73
N LEU A 48 -11.88 13.95 9.58
CA LEU A 48 -10.93 14.04 8.48
C LEU A 48 -11.71 14.40 7.23
N GLU A 49 -11.35 15.49 6.56
CA GLU A 49 -11.91 15.85 5.27
C GLU A 49 -11.15 15.11 4.17
N ALA A 50 -11.88 14.32 3.37
CA ALA A 50 -11.26 13.46 2.37
C ALA A 50 -10.66 14.27 1.22
N SER A 51 -11.23 15.45 0.91
CA SER A 51 -10.72 16.33 -0.14
C SER A 51 -9.35 16.95 0.19
N ASP A 52 -8.96 16.96 1.46
CA ASP A 52 -7.67 17.49 1.91
C ASP A 52 -6.54 16.46 1.76
N LEU A 53 -6.88 15.21 1.42
CA LEU A 53 -5.91 14.14 1.24
C LEU A 53 -5.31 14.16 -0.17
N GLU A 54 -3.99 14.25 -0.23
CA GLU A 54 -3.21 13.96 -1.44
C GLU A 54 -2.47 12.62 -1.32
N PRO A 55 -1.78 12.11 -2.36
CA PRO A 55 -0.98 10.89 -2.22
C PRO A 55 0.09 11.04 -1.14
N HIS A 56 0.30 9.99 -0.35
CA HIS A 56 1.23 9.97 0.77
C HIS A 56 2.26 8.85 0.63
N VAL A 57 3.43 9.08 1.23
CA VAL A 57 4.55 8.13 1.28
C VAL A 57 5.07 8.07 2.71
N THR A 58 5.25 6.85 3.25
CA THR A 58 6.01 6.74 4.50
C THR A 58 7.48 6.98 4.22
N TRP A 59 8.12 7.89 4.91
CA TRP A 59 9.55 8.19 4.72
C TRP A 59 10.45 7.52 5.76
N GLY A 60 9.91 7.16 6.93
CA GLY A 60 10.66 6.61 8.06
C GLY A 60 10.53 5.10 8.24
N THR A 61 10.74 4.63 9.47
CA THR A 61 10.76 3.20 9.85
C THR A 61 9.48 2.74 10.56
N THR A 62 8.43 3.56 10.54
CA THR A 62 7.11 3.20 11.07
C THR A 62 6.01 3.67 10.11
N PRO A 63 4.82 3.03 10.13
CA PRO A 63 3.70 3.49 9.32
C PRO A 63 3.22 4.92 9.65
N GLY A 64 3.53 5.42 10.85
CA GLY A 64 3.17 6.78 11.28
C GLY A 64 4.13 7.86 10.79
N MET A 65 5.33 7.50 10.29
CA MET A 65 6.29 8.43 9.71
C MET A 65 5.98 8.66 8.23
N VAL A 66 4.95 9.46 8.00
CA VAL A 66 4.36 9.72 6.68
C VAL A 66 4.45 11.19 6.31
N ALA A 67 4.57 11.47 5.02
CA ALA A 67 4.47 12.81 4.45
C ALA A 67 3.64 12.76 3.16
N PRO A 68 2.98 13.86 2.79
CA PRO A 68 2.41 13.99 1.46
C PRO A 68 3.51 13.92 0.39
N ILE A 69 3.15 13.49 -0.82
CA ILE A 69 4.06 13.41 -1.96
C ILE A 69 4.68 14.76 -2.33
N SER A 70 3.93 15.84 -2.11
CA SER A 70 4.37 17.24 -2.29
C SER A 70 5.36 17.70 -1.21
N GLY A 71 5.50 16.93 -0.13
CA GLY A 71 6.19 17.29 1.09
C GLY A 71 7.70 17.06 1.07
N ARG A 72 8.31 17.25 2.25
CA ARG A 72 9.74 17.09 2.49
C ARG A 72 9.99 16.24 3.73
N ILE A 73 11.19 15.65 3.80
CA ILE A 73 11.66 14.90 4.94
C ILE A 73 11.76 15.82 6.18
N PRO A 74 11.14 15.46 7.33
CA PRO A 74 11.22 16.26 8.54
C PRO A 74 12.66 16.44 9.04
N ASP A 75 12.95 17.60 9.62
CA ASP A 75 14.23 17.88 10.26
C ASP A 75 14.19 17.50 11.75
N PRO A 76 15.11 16.65 12.26
CA PRO A 76 15.23 16.38 13.69
C PRO A 76 15.45 17.64 14.56
N ALA A 77 15.96 18.73 13.98
CA ALA A 77 16.11 20.01 14.66
C ALA A 77 14.75 20.61 15.10
N ASP A 78 13.68 20.32 14.36
CA ASP A 78 12.31 20.82 14.60
C ASP A 78 11.49 19.91 15.53
N ALA A 79 12.11 18.86 16.09
CA ALA A 79 11.44 17.92 16.98
C ALA A 79 10.96 18.60 18.28
N LYS A 80 9.77 18.18 18.74
CA LYS A 80 9.11 18.74 19.95
C LYS A 80 9.84 18.41 21.25
N ASP A 81 10.55 17.28 21.27
CA ASP A 81 11.27 16.78 22.43
C ASP A 81 12.45 15.88 21.99
N GLU A 82 13.30 15.51 22.95
CA GLU A 82 14.50 14.70 22.71
C GLU A 82 14.16 13.30 22.19
N ASN A 83 13.10 12.67 22.69
CA ASN A 83 12.69 11.33 22.23
C ASN A 83 12.26 11.37 20.76
N ALA A 84 11.50 12.39 20.37
CA ALA A 84 11.12 12.61 18.98
C ALA A 84 12.35 12.89 18.11
N ARG A 85 13.30 13.71 18.58
CA ARG A 85 14.54 13.99 17.86
C ARG A 85 15.36 12.72 17.61
N ASP A 86 15.51 11.89 18.64
CA ASP A 86 16.24 10.63 18.55
C ASP A 86 15.56 9.64 17.60
N ALA A 87 14.23 9.53 17.67
CA ALA A 87 13.45 8.69 16.78
C ALA A 87 13.58 9.14 15.31
N LEU A 88 13.48 10.44 15.04
CA LEU A 88 13.68 11.01 13.70
C LEU A 88 15.11 10.73 13.20
N THR A 89 16.13 11.03 14.01
CA THR A 89 17.54 10.86 13.65
C THR A 89 17.85 9.41 13.28
N ARG A 90 17.39 8.45 14.09
CA ARG A 90 17.56 7.02 13.81
C ARG A 90 16.83 6.57 12.55
N ALA A 91 15.59 7.03 12.34
CA ALA A 91 14.84 6.71 11.14
C ALA A 91 15.54 7.25 9.89
N LEU A 92 16.03 8.48 9.91
CA LEU A 92 16.78 9.08 8.79
C LEU A 92 18.10 8.34 8.52
N GLN A 93 18.81 7.93 9.57
CA GLN A 93 20.03 7.15 9.43
C GLN A 93 19.77 5.78 8.79
N TYR A 94 18.73 5.06 9.25
CA TYR A 94 18.36 3.77 8.68
C TYR A 94 17.90 3.89 7.23
N MET A 95 17.00 4.85 6.98
CA MET A 95 16.42 5.09 5.67
C MET A 95 17.37 5.80 4.72
N ASP A 96 18.52 6.30 5.19
CA ASP A 96 19.52 7.05 4.43
C ASP A 96 18.89 8.20 3.66
N LEU A 97 18.21 9.04 4.43
CA LEU A 97 17.51 10.22 3.96
C LEU A 97 18.08 11.46 4.64
N LYS A 98 18.04 12.59 3.94
CA LYS A 98 18.49 13.89 4.45
C LYS A 98 17.28 14.72 4.86
N ALA A 99 17.39 15.43 5.98
CA ALA A 99 16.41 16.43 6.38
C ALA A 99 16.18 17.44 5.25
N GLY A 100 14.92 17.81 5.02
CA GLY A 100 14.53 18.75 3.97
C GLY A 100 14.63 18.22 2.54
N MET A 101 15.01 16.96 2.30
CA MET A 101 14.90 16.33 0.98
C MET A 101 13.43 16.27 0.52
N ALA A 102 13.12 16.52 -0.75
CA ALA A 102 11.74 16.35 -1.23
C ALA A 102 11.40 14.86 -1.29
N ILE A 103 10.15 14.48 -1.04
CA ILE A 103 9.74 13.06 -1.16
C ILE A 103 9.99 12.54 -2.58
N THR A 104 9.78 13.39 -3.58
CA THR A 104 10.01 13.07 -4.98
C THR A 104 11.48 12.85 -5.35
N ASP A 105 12.45 13.32 -4.56
CA ASP A 105 13.88 13.09 -4.82
C ASP A 105 14.35 11.67 -4.42
N ILE A 106 13.49 10.90 -3.74
CA ILE A 106 13.84 9.58 -3.22
C ILE A 106 13.78 8.56 -4.36
N LYS A 107 14.96 8.11 -4.80
CA LYS A 107 15.12 7.03 -5.77
C LYS A 107 14.79 5.68 -5.16
N ILE A 108 14.24 4.78 -5.96
CA ILE A 108 13.86 3.42 -5.56
C ILE A 108 14.61 2.39 -6.39
N ASP A 109 14.84 1.22 -5.80
CA ASP A 109 15.47 0.08 -6.49
C ASP A 109 14.43 -0.99 -6.83
N ARG A 110 13.36 -1.05 -6.03
CA ARG A 110 12.33 -2.09 -6.13
C ARG A 110 10.93 -1.56 -5.92
N ILE A 111 9.97 -2.27 -6.53
CA ILE A 111 8.55 -2.03 -6.35
C ILE A 111 7.89 -3.34 -5.98
N PHE A 112 6.98 -3.29 -5.01
CA PHE A 112 6.17 -4.43 -4.61
C PHE A 112 4.69 -4.02 -4.59
N VAL A 113 3.96 -4.43 -5.62
CA VAL A 113 2.49 -4.34 -5.64
C VAL A 113 1.93 -5.68 -5.20
N GLY A 114 1.54 -5.79 -3.94
CA GLY A 114 1.13 -7.05 -3.36
C GLY A 114 0.66 -6.97 -1.90
N ALA A 115 0.47 -8.16 -1.33
CA ALA A 115 -0.10 -8.43 0.00
C ALA A 115 -1.63 -8.41 0.09
N CYS A 116 -2.13 -9.00 1.16
CA CYS A 116 -3.56 -9.03 1.49
C CYS A 116 -4.21 -7.64 1.65
N THR A 117 -3.41 -6.57 1.81
CA THR A 117 -3.92 -5.21 2.05
C THR A 117 -4.31 -4.50 0.75
N ASN A 118 -3.50 -4.61 -0.31
CA ASN A 118 -3.58 -3.76 -1.50
C ASN A 118 -3.29 -4.53 -2.81
N ALA A 119 -3.79 -5.75 -2.90
CA ALA A 119 -3.71 -6.57 -4.11
C ALA A 119 -5.06 -7.24 -4.42
N ARG A 120 -6.14 -6.48 -4.23
CA ARG A 120 -7.48 -6.82 -4.72
C ARG A 120 -7.57 -6.48 -6.21
N LEU A 121 -8.64 -6.89 -6.86
CA LEU A 121 -8.78 -6.71 -8.30
C LEU A 121 -8.78 -5.22 -8.67
N GLU A 122 -9.46 -4.38 -7.88
CA GLU A 122 -9.45 -2.93 -8.04
C GLU A 122 -8.07 -2.27 -7.84
N ASP A 123 -7.26 -2.81 -6.92
CA ASP A 123 -5.88 -2.35 -6.69
C ASP A 123 -5.01 -2.64 -7.91
N LEU A 124 -5.13 -3.85 -8.47
CA LEU A 124 -4.41 -4.28 -9.67
C LEU A 124 -4.83 -3.47 -10.89
N ARG A 125 -6.12 -3.21 -11.07
CA ARG A 125 -6.60 -2.33 -12.15
C ARG A 125 -6.02 -0.92 -12.02
N ALA A 126 -6.02 -0.34 -10.82
CA ALA A 126 -5.46 0.99 -10.60
C ALA A 126 -3.96 1.06 -10.93
N ALA A 127 -3.18 0.04 -10.57
CA ALA A 127 -1.78 -0.04 -10.96
C ALA A 127 -1.58 -0.30 -12.46
N ALA A 128 -2.41 -1.15 -13.06
CA ALA A 128 -2.36 -1.49 -14.49
C ALA A 128 -2.62 -0.25 -15.37
N GLU A 129 -3.60 0.58 -15.03
CA GLU A 129 -3.89 1.82 -15.77
C GLU A 129 -2.69 2.78 -15.80
N VAL A 130 -1.90 2.83 -14.71
CA VAL A 130 -0.71 3.69 -14.65
C VAL A 130 0.42 3.18 -15.55
N VAL A 131 0.66 1.86 -15.60
CA VAL A 131 1.79 1.27 -16.35
C VAL A 131 1.45 0.95 -17.81
N LYS A 132 0.17 0.95 -18.20
CA LYS A 132 -0.29 0.58 -19.53
C LYS A 132 0.40 1.38 -20.63
N GLY A 133 1.08 0.66 -21.54
CA GLY A 133 1.83 1.27 -22.65
C GLY A 133 3.12 1.99 -22.23
N LYS A 134 3.53 1.90 -20.96
CA LYS A 134 4.79 2.43 -20.42
C LYS A 134 5.75 1.27 -20.11
N LYS A 135 6.98 1.57 -19.72
CA LYS A 135 8.01 0.59 -19.32
C LYS A 135 8.60 0.96 -17.98
N VAL A 136 8.85 -0.04 -17.14
CA VAL A 136 9.58 0.10 -15.88
C VAL A 136 10.96 0.68 -16.15
N HIS A 137 11.42 1.57 -15.26
CA HIS A 137 12.74 2.18 -15.32
C HIS A 137 13.84 1.10 -15.27
N ASP A 138 14.91 1.24 -16.06
CA ASP A 138 15.94 0.20 -16.22
C ASP A 138 16.61 -0.24 -14.91
N ASP A 139 16.77 0.69 -13.96
CA ASP A 139 17.36 0.44 -12.64
C ASP A 139 16.37 -0.14 -11.60
N VAL A 140 15.10 -0.31 -11.96
CA VAL A 140 14.04 -0.73 -11.05
C VAL A 140 13.61 -2.16 -11.31
N TYR A 141 13.62 -2.99 -10.28
CA TYR A 141 12.96 -4.28 -10.32
C TYR A 141 11.55 -4.21 -9.71
N ALA A 142 10.53 -4.36 -10.55
CA ALA A 142 9.13 -4.27 -10.15
C ALA A 142 8.45 -5.64 -10.17
N MET A 143 7.67 -5.94 -9.13
CA MET A 143 6.88 -7.18 -9.06
C MET A 143 5.44 -6.91 -8.65
N VAL A 144 4.55 -7.77 -9.13
CA VAL A 144 3.12 -7.78 -8.77
C VAL A 144 2.72 -9.15 -8.25
N VAL A 145 2.15 -9.18 -7.05
CA VAL A 145 1.75 -10.39 -6.32
C VAL A 145 0.26 -10.29 -5.95
N PRO A 146 -0.63 -10.98 -6.67
CA PRO A 146 -2.07 -10.93 -6.38
C PRO A 146 -2.41 -11.40 -4.97
N GLY A 147 -3.45 -10.82 -4.36
CA GLY A 147 -3.82 -11.10 -2.96
C GLY A 147 -4.39 -12.50 -2.71
N SER A 148 -4.88 -13.18 -3.75
CA SER A 148 -5.32 -14.57 -3.69
C SER A 148 -5.31 -15.23 -5.07
N ALA A 149 -5.38 -16.57 -5.12
CA ALA A 149 -5.50 -17.31 -6.38
C ALA A 149 -6.75 -16.90 -7.18
N LYS A 150 -7.85 -16.56 -6.50
CA LYS A 150 -9.06 -16.06 -7.13
C LYS A 150 -8.83 -14.71 -7.82
N ILE A 151 -8.21 -13.75 -7.11
CA ILE A 151 -7.91 -12.44 -7.69
C ILE A 151 -6.92 -12.57 -8.85
N LYS A 152 -5.91 -13.43 -8.73
CA LYS A 152 -4.97 -13.71 -9.83
C LYS A 152 -5.72 -14.16 -11.08
N LYS A 153 -6.61 -15.15 -10.93
CA LYS A 153 -7.42 -15.65 -12.04
C LYS A 153 -8.30 -14.56 -12.65
N GLU A 154 -9.02 -13.79 -11.83
CA GLU A 154 -9.87 -12.69 -12.31
C GLU A 154 -9.04 -11.62 -13.06
N ALA A 155 -7.84 -11.31 -12.57
CA ALA A 155 -6.93 -10.36 -13.22
C ALA A 155 -6.40 -10.90 -14.57
N GLU A 156 -6.09 -12.19 -14.67
CA GLU A 156 -5.67 -12.86 -15.92
C GLU A 156 -6.81 -12.95 -16.92
N ASP A 157 -8.03 -13.25 -16.45
CA ASP A 157 -9.24 -13.27 -17.29
C ASP A 157 -9.53 -11.86 -17.88
N GLU A 158 -9.10 -10.78 -17.20
CA GLU A 158 -9.12 -9.39 -17.68
C GLU A 158 -7.89 -8.95 -18.50
N GLY A 159 -6.84 -9.78 -18.56
CA GLY A 159 -5.59 -9.47 -19.24
C GLY A 159 -4.69 -8.46 -18.52
N LEU A 160 -4.89 -8.25 -17.21
CA LEU A 160 -4.05 -7.34 -16.41
C LEU A 160 -2.62 -7.89 -16.26
N ASP A 161 -2.46 -9.20 -16.20
CA ASP A 161 -1.18 -9.90 -16.23
C ASP A 161 -0.31 -9.44 -17.41
N LYS A 162 -0.90 -9.39 -18.61
CA LYS A 162 -0.22 -8.96 -19.84
C LYS A 162 0.16 -7.49 -19.77
N ILE A 163 -0.69 -6.63 -19.22
CA ILE A 163 -0.36 -5.20 -19.05
C ILE A 163 0.88 -5.05 -18.15
N PHE A 164 0.97 -5.82 -17.07
CA PHE A 164 2.12 -5.79 -16.17
C PHE A 164 3.38 -6.36 -16.82
N GLU A 165 3.29 -7.53 -17.46
CA GLU A 165 4.41 -8.16 -18.16
C GLU A 165 4.92 -7.29 -19.31
N ASP A 166 4.01 -6.70 -20.10
CA ASP A 166 4.34 -5.76 -21.18
C ASP A 166 5.03 -4.51 -20.63
N ALA A 167 4.70 -4.04 -19.43
CA ALA A 167 5.41 -2.94 -18.79
C ALA A 167 6.76 -3.36 -18.18
N GLY A 168 7.04 -4.66 -18.06
CA GLY A 168 8.28 -5.20 -17.48
C GLY A 168 8.18 -5.54 -16.00
N LEU A 169 6.98 -5.63 -15.44
CA LEU A 169 6.75 -6.08 -14.07
C LEU A 169 6.68 -7.61 -14.02
N ASP A 170 7.30 -8.19 -13.00
CA ASP A 170 7.27 -9.63 -12.75
C ASP A 170 5.91 -10.04 -12.16
N TRP A 171 5.10 -10.74 -12.96
CA TRP A 171 3.78 -11.24 -12.57
C TRP A 171 3.88 -12.56 -11.79
N ARG A 172 3.68 -12.48 -10.48
CA ARG A 172 3.94 -13.59 -9.55
C ARG A 172 2.69 -14.42 -9.21
N VAL A 173 2.94 -15.56 -8.57
CA VAL A 173 1.90 -16.37 -7.95
C VAL A 173 1.35 -15.65 -6.72
N ALA A 174 0.05 -15.78 -6.47
CA ALA A 174 -0.60 -15.17 -5.32
C ALA A 174 -0.01 -15.65 -3.98
N GLY A 175 0.23 -14.74 -3.05
CA GLY A 175 0.77 -15.05 -1.73
C GLY A 175 1.26 -13.84 -0.95
N CYS A 176 1.83 -14.07 0.23
CA CYS A 176 2.36 -12.99 1.07
C CYS A 176 3.66 -12.39 0.53
N SER A 177 4.48 -13.16 -0.20
CA SER A 177 5.75 -12.71 -0.82
C SER A 177 6.55 -11.78 0.11
N MET A 178 7.03 -10.65 -0.40
CA MET A 178 7.88 -9.69 0.30
C MET A 178 7.18 -9.01 1.48
N CYS A 179 5.84 -8.98 1.55
CA CYS A 179 5.13 -8.44 2.73
C CYS A 179 5.41 -9.27 4.00
N LEU A 180 5.65 -10.57 3.85
CA LEU A 180 6.06 -11.43 4.96
C LEU A 180 7.58 -11.50 5.13
N GLY A 181 8.34 -11.50 4.03
CA GLY A 181 9.82 -11.55 4.06
C GLY A 181 10.38 -12.90 4.55
N MET A 182 9.60 -13.99 4.44
CA MET A 182 10.00 -15.36 4.82
C MET A 182 10.22 -16.28 3.61
N ASN A 183 10.42 -15.69 2.45
CA ASN A 183 10.68 -16.35 1.17
C ASN A 183 11.85 -15.60 0.49
N PRO A 184 12.33 -16.06 -0.68
CA PRO A 184 13.42 -15.39 -1.38
C PRO A 184 13.11 -13.96 -1.87
N ASP A 185 11.85 -13.52 -1.86
CA ASP A 185 11.49 -12.14 -2.21
C ASP A 185 11.82 -11.22 -1.01
N ILE A 186 13.09 -10.82 -0.90
CA ILE A 186 13.61 -9.90 0.12
C ILE A 186 14.44 -8.78 -0.50
N LEU A 187 14.51 -7.66 0.21
CA LEU A 187 15.42 -6.55 -0.05
C LEU A 187 16.82 -6.88 0.43
N GLU A 188 17.81 -6.58 -0.41
CA GLU A 188 19.20 -6.55 -0.01
C GLU A 188 19.51 -5.32 0.85
N PRO A 189 20.56 -5.35 1.69
CA PRO A 189 20.96 -4.19 2.48
C PRO A 189 21.16 -2.94 1.61
N GLY A 190 20.50 -1.85 1.97
CA GLY A 190 20.56 -0.57 1.25
C GLY A 190 19.52 -0.42 0.13
N GLN A 191 18.93 -1.52 -0.36
CA GLN A 191 17.86 -1.43 -1.37
C GLN A 191 16.62 -0.75 -0.81
N ARG A 192 15.98 0.05 -1.64
CA ARG A 192 14.78 0.79 -1.33
C ARG A 192 13.57 0.30 -2.12
N CYS A 193 12.48 0.02 -1.42
CA CYS A 193 11.23 -0.46 -2.00
C CYS A 193 10.10 0.56 -1.87
N ALA A 194 9.38 0.81 -2.97
CA ALA A 194 8.01 1.31 -2.95
C ALA A 194 7.04 0.12 -2.83
N SER A 195 6.41 -0.04 -1.66
CA SER A 195 5.70 -1.25 -1.26
C SER A 195 4.24 -0.95 -0.94
N THR A 196 3.32 -1.75 -1.45
CA THR A 196 1.89 -1.67 -1.10
C THR A 196 1.53 -2.54 0.11
N SER A 197 2.54 -2.93 0.91
CA SER A 197 2.31 -3.60 2.18
C SER A 197 1.78 -2.64 3.24
N ASN A 198 1.53 -3.12 4.46
CA ASN A 198 1.07 -2.31 5.58
C ASN A 198 2.11 -2.09 6.68
N ARG A 199 3.36 -2.55 6.48
CA ARG A 199 4.41 -2.54 7.51
C ARG A 199 5.78 -2.30 6.89
N ASN A 200 6.49 -1.30 7.39
CA ASN A 200 7.83 -0.89 6.95
C ASN A 200 8.85 -0.79 8.08
N PHE A 201 8.65 -1.50 9.20
CA PHE A 201 9.64 -1.51 10.26
C PHE A 201 10.96 -2.13 9.80
N GLU A 202 12.05 -1.74 10.45
CA GLU A 202 13.40 -2.15 10.11
C GLU A 202 13.50 -3.68 9.99
N GLY A 203 14.04 -4.16 8.87
CA GLY A 203 14.20 -5.58 8.61
C GLY A 203 12.95 -6.31 8.11
N ARG A 204 11.79 -5.64 7.99
CA ARG A 204 10.53 -6.31 7.65
C ARG A 204 10.57 -7.06 6.31
N GLN A 205 11.05 -6.38 5.28
CA GLN A 205 11.13 -6.91 3.91
C GLN A 205 12.54 -7.41 3.57
N GLY A 206 13.43 -7.54 4.57
CA GLY A 206 14.84 -7.87 4.37
C GLY A 206 15.73 -7.04 5.31
N LYS A 207 16.80 -7.65 5.83
CA LYS A 207 17.70 -6.99 6.79
C LYS A 207 18.42 -5.82 6.10
N GLY A 208 18.23 -4.61 6.61
CA GLY A 208 18.80 -3.38 6.05
C GLY A 208 18.10 -2.86 4.79
N GLY A 209 16.98 -3.48 4.38
CA GLY A 209 16.13 -2.96 3.31
C GLY A 209 15.28 -1.78 3.78
N ARG A 210 15.10 -0.80 2.90
CA ARG A 210 14.44 0.49 3.19
C ARG A 210 13.07 0.51 2.53
N THR A 211 12.00 0.37 3.31
CA THR A 211 10.64 0.22 2.76
C THR A 211 9.82 1.50 2.93
N HIS A 212 9.16 1.91 1.85
CA HIS A 212 8.18 2.99 1.83
C HIS A 212 6.81 2.42 1.49
N LEU A 213 5.81 2.68 2.33
CA LEU A 213 4.43 2.30 2.08
C LEU A 213 3.77 3.33 1.19
N VAL A 214 3.13 2.86 0.12
CA VAL A 214 2.42 3.67 -0.88
C VAL A 214 1.21 2.91 -1.43
N SER A 215 0.30 3.62 -2.12
CA SER A 215 -0.80 2.98 -2.84
C SER A 215 -0.31 2.22 -4.08
N PRO A 216 -1.10 1.28 -4.65
CA PRO A 216 -0.76 0.57 -5.89
C PRO A 216 -0.45 1.49 -7.06
N ALA A 217 -1.24 2.55 -7.24
CA ALA A 217 -1.05 3.53 -8.30
C ALA A 217 0.26 4.32 -8.11
N MET A 218 0.59 4.69 -6.87
CA MET A 218 1.86 5.37 -6.55
C MET A 218 3.07 4.44 -6.73
N ALA A 219 2.96 3.17 -6.35
CA ALA A 219 4.00 2.17 -6.59
C ALA A 219 4.25 1.99 -8.09
N ALA A 220 3.19 1.83 -8.88
CA ALA A 220 3.26 1.76 -10.33
C ALA A 220 3.88 3.01 -10.96
N ALA A 221 3.47 4.20 -10.51
CA ALA A 221 4.02 5.47 -10.98
C ALA A 221 5.53 5.56 -10.72
N ALA A 222 5.95 5.18 -9.52
CA ALA A 222 7.35 5.16 -9.13
C ALA A 222 8.14 4.12 -9.94
N ALA A 223 7.53 2.97 -10.29
CA ALA A 223 8.14 1.94 -11.13
C ALA A 223 8.59 2.47 -12.50
N ILE A 224 7.79 3.35 -13.10
CA ILE A 224 8.08 3.97 -14.38
C ILE A 224 9.14 5.08 -14.22
N ALA A 225 9.06 5.86 -13.14
CA ALA A 225 9.92 7.03 -12.94
C ALA A 225 11.31 6.72 -12.36
N GLY A 226 11.49 5.62 -11.61
CA GLY A 226 12.72 5.33 -10.87
C GLY A 226 12.85 6.07 -9.53
N HIS A 227 11.86 6.87 -9.18
CA HIS A 227 11.77 7.63 -7.93
C HIS A 227 10.29 7.91 -7.60
N PHE A 228 9.97 8.43 -6.42
CA PHE A 228 8.59 8.83 -6.14
C PHE A 228 8.16 10.00 -7.02
N VAL A 229 6.97 9.89 -7.59
CA VAL A 229 6.30 10.94 -8.36
C VAL A 229 4.86 11.05 -7.91
N ASP A 230 4.25 12.20 -8.15
CA ASP A 230 2.83 12.35 -7.94
C ASP A 230 2.05 11.63 -9.05
N VAL A 231 1.27 10.62 -8.68
CA VAL A 231 0.46 9.86 -9.64
C VAL A 231 -0.61 10.71 -10.32
N ARG A 232 -0.96 11.87 -9.77
CA ARG A 232 -1.92 12.81 -10.36
C ARG A 232 -1.41 13.48 -11.64
N ASP A 233 -0.10 13.44 -11.88
CA ASP A 233 0.55 14.09 -13.02
C ASP A 233 0.80 13.14 -14.22
N LEU A 234 0.28 11.91 -14.20
CA LEU A 234 0.63 10.81 -15.13
C LEU A 234 -0.45 10.36 -16.12
#